data_AF-A0A1F5AXL8-F1
#
_entry.id   AF-A0A1F5AXL8-F1
#
_cell.length_a   1.000
_cell.length_b   1.000
_cell.length_c   1.000
_cell.angle_alpha   90.00
_cell.angle_beta   90.00
_cell.angle_gamma   90.00
#
_symmetry.space_group_name_H-M   'P 1'
#
loop_
_entity.id
_entity.type
_entity.pdbx_description
1 polymer ?
#
loop_
_entity_poly.entity_id
_entity_poly.type
_entity_poly.pdbx_seq_one_letter_code
_entity_poly.pdbx_strand_id
1 'polypeptide(L)' 'MKPKIVALIVLIVLLVILIIQNTQEVVFRIFFWRIAMSQIIFVPLAVVIGFFLGYAVGRIDRKRKAD' A
#
# COMPACT_ATOMS: atom_id res chain seq x y z
N MET A 1 13.36 0.55 23.46
CA MET A 1 12.55 1.23 22.42
C MET A 1 11.08 0.92 22.65
N LYS A 2 10.15 1.86 22.40
CA LYS A 2 8.71 1.55 22.52
C LYS A 2 8.34 0.46 21.48
N PRO A 3 7.51 -0.55 21.81
CA PRO A 3 7.16 -1.63 20.88
C PRO A 3 6.59 -1.12 19.55
N LYS A 4 5.83 -0.01 19.63
CA LYS A 4 5.27 0.70 18.46
C LYS A 4 6.34 1.20 17.48
N ILE A 5 7.48 1.68 17.99
CA ILE A 5 8.59 2.17 17.16
C ILE A 5 9.29 1.00 16.48
N VAL A 6 9.49 -0.11 17.20
CA VAL A 6 10.09 -1.33 16.63
C VAL A 6 9.21 -1.87 15.50
N ALA A 7 7.90 -1.98 15.73
CA ALA A 7 6.95 -2.42 14.71
C ALA A 7 6.96 -1.51 13.47
N LEU A 8 7.03 -0.19 13.67
CA LEU A 8 7.11 0.76 12.56
C LEU A 8 8.40 0.61 11.76
N ILE A 9 9.55 0.46 12.44
CA ILE A 9 10.84 0.27 11.77
C ILE A 9 10.83 -1.05 10.97
N VAL A 10 10.34 -2.14 11.57
CA VAL A 10 10.22 -3.43 10.89
C VAL A 10 9.35 -3.31 9.63
N LEU A 11 8.23 -2.60 9.73
CA LEU A 11 7.34 -2.37 8.60
C LEU A 11 8.05 -1.59 7.46
N ILE A 12 8.79 -0.53 7.80
CA ILE A 12 9.55 0.27 6.83
C ILE A 12 10.62 -0.59 6.15
N VAL A 13 11.38 -1.37 6.92
CA VAL A 13 12.43 -2.24 6.38
C VAL A 13 11.85 -3.28 5.43
N LEU A 14 10.75 -3.95 5.80
CA LEU A 14 10.06 -4.91 4.94
C LEU A 14 9.57 -4.25 3.64
N LEU A 15 9.02 -3.04 3.73
CA LEU A 15 8.57 -2.30 2.56
C LEU A 15 9.72 -1.98 1.61
N VAL A 16 10.87 -1.52 2.13
CA VAL A 16 12.07 -1.24 1.34
C VAL A 16 12.59 -2.51 0.66
N ILE A 17 12.65 -3.63 1.37
CA ILE A 17 13.08 -4.92 0.80
C ILE A 17 12.15 -5.32 -0.35
N LEU A 18 10.84 -5.23 -0.16
CA LEU A 18 9.87 -5.53 -1.22
C LEU A 18 10.08 -4.63 -2.43
N ILE A 19 10.27 -3.33 -2.25
CA ILE A 19 10.51 -2.38 -3.34
C ILE A 19 11.78 -2.75 -4.13
N ILE A 20 12.90 -3.01 -3.45
CA ILE A 20 14.19 -3.29 -4.10
C ILE A 20 14.19 -4.65 -4.81
N GLN A 21 13.60 -5.68 -4.19
CA GLN A 21 13.57 -7.03 -4.79
C GLN A 21 12.56 -7.16 -5.91
N ASN A 22 11.55 -6.28 -5.96
CA ASN A 22 10.50 -6.32 -6.97
C ASN A 22 10.68 -5.17 -7.98
N THR A 23 11.78 -5.19 -8.72
CA THR A 23 12.06 -4.27 -9.84
C THR A 23 11.47 -4.75 -11.17
N GLN A 24 10.79 -5.90 -11.16
CA GLN A 24 10.17 -6.48 -12.35
C GLN A 24 9.08 -5.56 -12.91
N GLU A 25 8.85 -5.64 -14.22
CA GLU A 25 7.71 -4.96 -14.84
C GLU A 25 6.41 -5.73 -14.55
N VAL A 26 5.42 -5.04 -14.00
CA VAL A 26 4.05 -5.56 -13.92
C VAL A 26 3.28 -5.09 -15.14
N VAL A 27 2.65 -6.05 -15.82
CA VAL A 27 1.80 -5.79 -16.97
C VAL A 27 0.35 -6.01 -16.58
N PHE A 28 -0.42 -4.93 -16.50
CA PHE A 28 -1.86 -4.98 -16.33
C PHE A 28 -2.55 -5.07 -17.69
N ARG A 29 -3.50 -5.98 -17.79
CA ARG A 29 -4.41 -6.09 -18.94
C ARG A 29 -5.79 -5.67 -18.46
N ILE A 30 -6.15 -4.42 -18.74
CA ILE A 30 -7.43 -3.84 -18.33
C ILE A 30 -8.29 -3.71 -19.58
N PHE A 31 -9.29 -4.60 -19.72
CA PHE A 31 -10.06 -4.78 -20.95
C PHE A 31 -9.15 -4.96 -22.18
N PHE A 32 -9.06 -3.96 -23.06
CA PHE A 32 -8.21 -3.97 -24.27
C PHE A 32 -6.85 -3.27 -24.07
N TRP A 33 -6.57 -2.77 -22.87
CA TRP A 33 -5.42 -1.90 -22.60
C TRP A 33 -4.31 -2.68 -21.92
N ARG A 34 -3.09 -2.51 -22.39
CA ARG A 34 -1.87 -3.07 -21.80
C ARG A 34 -1.07 -1.95 -21.14
N ILE A 35 -1.09 -1.91 -19.82
CA ILE A 35 -0.34 -0.93 -19.03
C ILE A 35 0.82 -1.67 -18.39
N ALA A 36 2.04 -1.38 -18.86
CA ALA A 36 3.27 -1.88 -18.26
C ALA A 36 3.84 -0.79 -17.34
N MET A 37 4.13 -1.14 -16.09
CA MET A 37 4.80 -0.25 -15.16
C MET A 37 5.73 -1.03 -14.25
N SER A 38 6.78 -0.38 -13.77
CA SER A 38 7.69 -1.03 -12.82
C SER A 38 6.98 -1.31 -11.50
N GLN A 39 7.13 -2.54 -10.98
CA GLN A 39 6.56 -2.96 -9.70
C GLN A 39 7.06 -2.09 -8.53
N ILE A 40 8.23 -1.47 -8.68
CA ILE A 40 8.81 -0.51 -7.74
C ILE A 40 7.94 0.75 -7.54
N ILE A 41 7.19 1.16 -8.56
CA ILE A 41 6.28 2.32 -8.51
C ILE A 41 4.89 1.84 -8.08
N PHE A 42 4.48 0.67 -8.57
CA PHE A 42 3.15 0.13 -8.30
C PHE A 42 2.93 -0.19 -6.82
N VAL A 43 3.90 -0.83 -6.16
CA VAL A 43 3.77 -1.26 -4.76
C VAL A 43 3.57 -0.07 -3.80
N PRO A 44 4.40 1.00 -3.82
CA PRO A 44 4.15 2.18 -3.00
C PRO A 44 2.79 2.83 -3.28
N LEU A 45 2.40 2.93 -4.56
CA LEU A 45 1.13 3.51 -4.95
C LEU A 45 -0.06 2.71 -4.37
N ALA A 46 0.00 1.38 -4.44
CA ALA A 46 -1.01 0.49 -3.89
C ALA A 46 -1.12 0.64 -2.36
N VAL A 47 0.02 0.76 -1.66
CA VAL A 47 0.04 1.00 -0.20
C VAL A 47 -0.63 2.32 0.15
N VAL A 48 -0.31 3.40 -0.56
CA VAL A 48 -0.89 4.73 -0.33
C VAL A 48 -2.41 4.71 -0.57
N ILE A 49 -2.85 4.13 -1.70
CA ILE A 49 -4.28 4.00 -2.02
C ILE A 49 -4.99 3.16 -0.96
N GLY A 50 -4.44 2.00 -0.59
CA GLY A 50 -5.00 1.12 0.43
C GLY A 50 -5.11 1.80 1.80
N PHE A 51 -4.12 2.60 2.18
CA PHE A 51 -4.16 3.38 3.42
C PHE A 51 -5.29 4.41 3.42
N PHE A 52 -5.42 5.20 2.34
CA PHE A 52 -6.48 6.21 2.25
C PHE A 52 -7.87 5.57 2.20
N LEU A 53 -8.04 4.47 1.46
CA LEU A 53 -9.29 3.72 1.43
C LEU A 53 -9.63 3.16 2.81
N GLY A 54 -8.67 2.51 3.48
CA GLY A 54 -8.86 1.99 4.84
C GLY A 54 -9.21 3.08 5.86
N TYR A 55 -8.55 4.24 5.77
CA TYR A 55 -8.85 5.40 6.59
C TYR A 55 -10.26 5.94 6.34
N ALA A 56 -10.66 6.09 5.07
CA ALA A 56 -11.98 6.58 4.69
C ALA A 56 -13.09 5.63 5.18
N VAL A 57 -12.92 4.31 4.97
CA VAL A 57 -13.86 3.28 5.43
C VAL A 57 -13.97 3.28 6.96
N GLY A 58 -12.84 3.30 7.67
CA GLY A 58 -12.83 3.36 9.13
C GLY A 58 -13.46 4.63 9.70
N ARG A 59 -13.36 5.75 8.99
CA ARG A 59 -14.02 7.02 9.36
C ARG A 59 -15.53 6.96 9.17
N ILE A 60 -16.03 6.35 8.09
CA ILE A 60 -17.46 6.16 7.84
C ILE A 60 -18.06 5.25 8.92
N ASP A 61 -17.38 4.15 9.26
CA ASP A 61 -17.86 3.21 10.27
C ASP A 61 -17.94 3.83 11.68
N ARG A 62 -16.96 4.67 12.05
CA ARG A 62 -17.02 5.44 13.30
C ARG A 62 -18.17 6.44 13.33
N LYS A 63 -18.49 7.08 12.20
CA LYS A 63 -19.59 8.05 12.13
C LYS A 63 -20.94 7.37 12.33
N ARG A 64 -21.13 6.19 11.71
CA ARG A 64 -22.34 5.36 11.87
C ARG A 64 -22.58 4.81 13.28
N LYS A 65 -21.53 4.64 14.10
CA LYS A 65 -21.65 4.19 15.50
C LYS A 65 -21.95 5.32 16.49
N ALA A 66 -21.83 6.58 16.06
CA ALA A 66 -22.04 7.75 16.90
C ALA A 66 -23.44 8.39 16.71
N ASP A 67 -24.17 7.99 15.68
CA ASP A 67 -25.57 8.32 15.39
C ASP A 67 -26.50 7.18 15.86
#